data_AF-A0A6S7K3M9-F1
#
_entry.id   AF-A0A6S7K3M9-F1
#
_cell.length_a   1.000
_cell.length_b   1.000
_cell.length_c   1.000
_cell.angle_alpha   90.00
_cell.angle_beta   90.00
_cell.angle_gamma   90.00
#
_symmetry.space_group_name_H-M   'P 1'
#
loop_
_entity.id
_entity.type
_entity.pdbx_description
1 polymer ?
#
loop_
_entity_poly.entity_id
_entity_poly.type
_entity_poly.pdbx_seq_one_letter_code
_entity_poly.pdbx_strand_id
1 'polypeptide(L)'
;TVIRHRQDDDQRSSRYDELLSAETRAAKNAKGVHSRKDAPTHRISEVSGDASKAKQFLPSLQRAGRISGIVEFVASGSRLRVYLPKETCLITLLLAGIECPRMQSTGNQGHMITGEPYGEEAYNFTREHCLQKDVEIEVSACDRVGNFIGWLFIDDLNLSLSLVKEGLSGVHFSAEKSPFYSQLIMAEESAKTSKIKIWANFEETKTVEVVDDTSERQCKYEKVVITEVEGPQCFWVQHADSGTEIEQMMERLRTNLADNPPVPGSFTPRRGELCAALFTDNNWYRARVLKTSGPKEITVLYIDFGNIEVLPISKIRALPRDFASMKPQAVEYNLALVREPNDEEMKYDLNAVFKNKILNNMFLLNKEYKINNQEFVTLTNPESKEDIGRALIAEGLALVDKRNEKRFQKMVKDYLGAQDTAKKNRLNMWRYGDITEDDAKEFGYPTK
;
A
#
# COMPACT_ATOMS: atom_id res chain seq x y z
N THR A 1 7.22 46.13 15.89
CA THR A 1 7.04 47.37 16.65
C THR A 1 5.80 47.25 17.49
N VAL A 2 5.72 47.95 18.63
CA VAL A 2 4.59 47.82 19.57
C VAL A 2 3.46 48.75 19.14
N ILE A 3 2.24 48.21 19.07
CA ILE A 3 1.03 48.98 18.75
C ILE A 3 0.81 50.03 19.86
N ARG A 4 0.56 51.28 19.47
CA ARG A 4 0.40 52.38 20.43
C ARG A 4 -1.07 52.48 20.84
N HIS A 5 -1.32 52.35 22.14
CA HIS A 5 -2.66 52.46 22.73
C HIS A 5 -2.84 53.81 23.42
N ARG A 6 -4.08 54.29 23.50
CA ARG A 6 -4.40 55.49 24.29
C ARG A 6 -4.32 55.16 25.78
N GLN A 7 -4.18 56.19 26.61
CA GLN A 7 -3.93 56.02 28.04
C GLN A 7 -5.11 55.39 28.80
N ASP A 8 -6.30 55.49 28.22
CA ASP A 8 -7.61 55.00 28.64
C ASP A 8 -8.07 53.73 27.89
N ASP A 9 -7.22 53.18 27.02
CA ASP A 9 -7.54 51.98 26.25
C ASP A 9 -7.17 50.71 27.03
N ASP A 10 -8.20 50.11 27.64
CA ASP A 10 -8.10 48.86 28.40
C ASP A 10 -7.96 47.61 27.51
N GLN A 11 -8.06 47.74 26.17
CA GLN A 11 -7.84 46.64 25.23
C GLN A 11 -6.37 46.50 24.82
N ARG A 12 -5.46 46.53 25.79
CA ARG A 12 -4.02 46.34 25.58
C ARG A 12 -3.47 45.17 26.39
N SER A 13 -2.30 44.69 26.00
CA SER A 13 -1.58 43.67 26.77
C SER A 13 -1.37 44.14 28.21
N SER A 14 -1.58 43.24 29.18
CA SER A 14 -1.29 43.51 30.59
C SER A 14 0.20 43.81 30.86
N ARG A 15 1.08 43.52 29.91
CA ARG A 15 2.53 43.78 29.97
C ARG A 15 2.97 44.87 28.99
N TYR A 16 2.10 45.83 28.72
CA TYR A 16 2.31 46.87 27.72
C TYR A 16 3.64 47.63 27.90
N ASP A 17 3.94 48.07 29.11
CA ASP A 17 5.15 48.84 29.42
C ASP A 17 6.44 48.02 29.20
N GLU A 18 6.38 46.71 29.45
CA GLU A 18 7.50 45.80 29.18
C GLU A 18 7.75 45.64 27.68
N LEU A 19 6.68 45.57 26.88
CA LEU A 19 6.79 45.51 25.42
C LEU A 19 7.42 46.79 24.87
N LEU A 20 7.00 47.96 25.38
CA LEU A 20 7.59 49.25 25.03
C LEU A 20 9.09 49.30 25.37
N SER A 21 9.47 48.88 26.57
CA SER A 21 10.87 48.79 27.00
C SER A 21 11.69 47.83 26.12
N ALA A 22 11.11 46.69 25.73
CA ALA A 22 11.75 45.76 24.79
C ALA A 22 11.95 46.38 23.41
N GLU A 23 10.96 47.11 22.88
CA GLU A 23 11.08 47.83 21.61
C GLU A 23 12.15 48.92 21.67
N THR A 24 12.19 49.74 22.73
CA THR A 24 13.23 50.75 22.91
C THR A 24 14.62 50.12 22.95
N ARG A 25 14.78 48.96 23.61
CA ARG A 25 16.04 48.20 23.62
C ARG A 25 16.39 47.64 22.23
N ALA A 26 15.41 47.14 21.48
CA ALA A 26 15.64 46.65 20.12
C ALA A 26 16.05 47.78 19.16
N ALA A 27 15.41 48.95 19.27
CA ALA A 27 15.74 50.14 18.52
C ALA A 27 17.13 50.69 18.87
N LYS A 28 17.43 50.82 20.17
CA LYS A 28 18.75 51.27 20.66
C LYS A 28 19.89 50.36 20.16
N ASN A 29 19.64 49.06 20.10
CA ASN A 29 20.62 48.07 19.66
C ASN A 29 20.53 47.73 18.16
N ALA A 30 19.69 48.43 17.39
CA ALA A 30 19.48 48.21 15.95
C ALA A 30 19.26 46.73 15.57
N LYS A 31 18.38 46.02 16.29
CA LYS A 31 18.09 44.59 16.08
C LYS A 31 16.88 44.38 15.16
N GLY A 32 16.96 43.35 14.31
CA GLY A 32 15.84 42.93 13.45
C GLY A 32 15.34 44.05 12.55
N VAL A 33 14.05 44.37 12.62
CA VAL A 33 13.42 45.46 11.84
C VAL A 33 13.95 46.86 12.18
N HIS A 34 14.65 47.02 13.31
CA HIS A 34 15.33 48.28 13.67
C HIS A 34 16.79 48.34 13.19
N SER A 35 17.27 47.29 12.55
CA SER A 35 18.59 47.27 11.92
C SER A 35 18.63 48.24 10.75
N ARG A 36 19.79 48.89 10.57
CA ARG A 36 20.10 49.68 9.36
C ARG A 36 20.75 48.84 8.26
N LYS A 37 21.08 47.58 8.54
CA LYS A 37 21.59 46.62 7.56
C LYS A 37 20.42 46.05 6.78
N ASP A 38 20.66 45.74 5.50
CA ASP A 38 19.70 45.02 4.68
C ASP A 38 19.28 43.70 5.35
N ALA A 39 18.01 43.34 5.16
CA ALA A 39 17.48 42.10 5.68
C ALA A 39 18.24 40.91 5.04
N PRO A 40 18.68 39.91 5.84
CA PRO A 40 19.34 38.73 5.28
C PRO A 40 18.43 38.01 4.29
N THR A 41 18.90 37.84 3.06
CA THR A 41 18.18 37.09 2.02
C THR A 41 18.39 35.60 2.24
N HIS A 42 17.31 34.86 2.51
CA HIS A 42 17.36 33.40 2.64
C HIS A 42 16.93 32.78 1.31
N ARG A 43 17.84 32.03 0.67
CA ARG A 43 17.53 31.26 -0.54
C ARG A 43 17.34 29.81 -0.14
N ILE A 44 16.09 29.35 -0.13
CA ILE A 44 15.75 27.96 0.17
C ILE A 44 15.28 27.32 -1.14
N SER A 45 15.92 26.22 -1.52
CA SER A 45 15.50 25.43 -2.67
C SER A 45 14.45 24.39 -2.27
N GLU A 46 13.36 24.29 -3.04
CA GLU A 46 12.36 23.24 -2.84
C GLU A 46 12.63 22.09 -3.81
N VAL A 47 12.97 20.92 -3.25
CA VAL A 47 13.29 19.69 -4.00
C VAL A 47 12.06 18.77 -4.09
N SER A 48 11.07 19.00 -3.23
CA SER A 48 9.88 18.18 -3.06
C SER A 48 8.99 18.16 -4.31
N GLY A 49 8.56 16.97 -4.74
CA GLY A 49 7.62 16.81 -5.87
C GLY A 49 8.22 17.05 -7.27
N ASP A 50 9.54 17.21 -7.36
CA ASP A 50 10.30 17.27 -8.62
C ASP A 50 11.23 16.06 -8.71
N ALA A 51 10.77 15.00 -9.39
CA ALA A 51 11.51 13.76 -9.51
C ALA A 51 12.90 13.92 -10.16
N SER A 52 13.07 14.91 -11.04
CA SER A 52 14.36 15.17 -11.69
C SER A 52 15.36 15.75 -10.70
N LYS A 53 14.96 16.77 -9.94
CA LYS A 53 15.80 17.35 -8.88
C LYS A 53 16.05 16.37 -7.76
N ALA A 54 15.04 15.62 -7.32
CA ALA A 54 15.20 14.64 -6.25
C ALA A 54 16.27 13.59 -6.60
N LYS A 55 16.27 13.08 -7.85
CA LYS A 55 17.31 12.15 -8.35
C LYS A 55 18.71 12.75 -8.39
N GLN A 56 18.84 14.05 -8.63
CA GLN A 56 20.14 14.74 -8.60
C GLN A 56 20.70 14.87 -7.17
N PHE A 57 19.83 15.09 -6.19
CA PHE A 57 20.21 15.22 -4.78
C PHE A 57 20.37 13.88 -4.06
N LEU A 58 19.71 12.81 -4.52
CA LEU A 58 19.70 11.52 -3.84
C LEU A 58 21.12 10.98 -3.52
N PRO A 59 22.09 10.95 -4.46
CA PRO A 59 23.42 10.38 -4.17
C PRO A 59 24.24 11.19 -3.16
N SER A 60 24.01 12.49 -3.02
CA SER A 60 24.69 13.28 -1.99
C SER A 60 24.06 13.04 -0.62
N LEU A 61 22.72 12.98 -0.56
CA LEU A 61 22.00 12.71 0.69
C LEU A 61 22.28 11.30 1.23
N GLN A 62 22.34 10.29 0.37
CA GLN A 62 22.70 8.92 0.76
C GLN A 62 24.12 8.84 1.34
N ARG A 63 25.10 9.52 0.71
CA ARG A 63 26.49 9.52 1.18
C ARG A 63 26.71 10.32 2.45
N ALA A 64 25.85 11.30 2.73
CA ALA A 64 25.97 12.13 3.93
C ALA A 64 25.59 11.38 5.21
N GLY A 65 24.87 10.24 5.12
CA GLY A 65 24.45 9.46 6.28
C GLY A 65 23.41 10.23 7.12
N ARG A 66 23.74 10.54 8.37
CA ARG A 66 22.88 11.35 9.25
C ARG A 66 23.01 12.83 8.96
N ILE A 67 21.89 13.42 8.54
CA ILE A 67 21.79 14.83 8.17
C ILE A 67 20.88 15.53 9.17
N SER A 68 21.37 16.59 9.79
CA SER A 68 20.55 17.45 10.66
C SER A 68 19.53 18.23 9.84
N GLY A 69 18.29 18.27 10.30
CA GLY A 69 17.20 18.99 9.68
C GLY A 69 16.18 19.49 10.69
N ILE A 70 15.20 20.26 10.21
CA ILE A 70 14.09 20.79 11.01
C ILE A 70 12.79 20.35 10.34
N VAL A 71 11.87 19.75 11.10
CA VAL A 71 10.57 19.39 10.57
C VAL A 71 9.69 20.64 10.46
N GLU A 72 9.46 21.08 9.23
CA GLU A 72 8.63 22.26 8.93
C GLU A 72 7.14 21.91 8.90
N PHE A 73 6.80 20.72 8.43
CA PHE A 73 5.42 20.31 8.26
C PHE A 73 5.25 18.80 8.38
N VAL A 74 4.14 18.38 8.99
CA VAL A 74 3.73 16.98 9.07
C VAL A 74 2.48 16.82 8.21
N ALA A 75 2.57 15.99 7.18
CA ALA A 75 1.48 15.77 6.21
C ALA A 75 0.63 14.53 6.55
N SER A 76 1.24 13.53 7.19
CA SER A 76 0.59 12.34 7.75
C SER A 76 1.49 11.77 8.84
N GLY A 77 1.07 10.67 9.49
CA GLY A 77 1.91 9.99 10.49
C GLY A 77 3.30 9.57 9.96
N SER A 78 3.44 9.30 8.66
CA SER A 78 4.70 8.86 8.04
C SER A 78 5.25 9.78 6.94
N ARG A 79 4.64 10.94 6.67
CA ARG A 79 5.09 11.88 5.63
C ARG A 79 5.35 13.26 6.21
N LEU A 80 6.57 13.74 6.06
CA LEU A 80 7.05 14.99 6.66
C LEU A 80 7.73 15.87 5.61
N ARG A 81 7.72 17.19 5.83
CA ARG A 81 8.60 18.13 5.15
C ARG A 81 9.73 18.53 6.08
N VAL A 82 10.96 18.35 5.62
CA VAL A 82 12.17 18.60 6.41
C VAL A 82 13.01 19.65 5.69
N TYR A 83 13.35 20.72 6.42
CA TYR A 83 14.34 21.69 6.00
C TYR A 83 15.72 21.19 6.40
N LEU A 84 16.66 21.19 5.43
CA LEU A 84 18.04 20.81 5.64
C LEU A 84 18.91 22.09 5.60
N PRO A 85 19.39 22.59 6.75
CA PRO A 85 20.11 23.86 6.81
C PRO A 85 21.43 23.86 6.03
N LYS A 86 22.16 22.74 6.03
CA LYS A 86 23.47 22.63 5.35
C LYS A 86 23.32 22.70 3.83
N GLU A 87 22.29 22.06 3.30
CA GLU A 87 21.96 22.01 1.87
C GLU A 87 21.06 23.18 1.44
N THR A 88 20.55 23.97 2.40
CA THR A 88 19.61 25.06 2.19
C THR A 88 18.39 24.64 1.35
N CYS A 89 17.85 23.45 1.64
CA CYS A 89 16.78 22.86 0.84
C CYS A 89 15.64 22.26 1.67
N LEU A 90 14.46 22.18 1.06
CA LEU A 90 13.26 21.54 1.60
C LEU A 90 12.97 20.25 0.86
N ILE A 91 12.89 19.15 1.61
CA ILE A 91 12.56 17.83 1.09
C ILE A 91 11.27 17.30 1.70
N THR A 92 10.59 16.40 0.98
CA THR A 92 9.53 15.56 1.54
C THR A 92 10.15 14.21 1.89
N LEU A 93 10.05 13.81 3.15
CA LEU A 93 10.52 12.53 3.68
C LEU A 93 9.34 11.62 3.97
N LEU A 94 9.42 10.38 3.48
CA LEU A 94 8.58 9.25 3.84
C LEU A 94 9.36 8.34 4.78
N LEU A 95 8.76 8.01 5.93
CA LEU A 95 9.38 7.11 6.90
C LEU A 95 9.53 5.70 6.32
N ALA A 96 10.74 5.18 6.36
CA ALA A 96 11.09 3.87 5.83
C ALA A 96 10.63 2.75 6.77
N GLY A 97 10.40 1.58 6.17
CA GLY A 97 10.19 0.31 6.88
C GLY A 97 8.84 0.13 7.57
N ILE A 98 7.89 1.05 7.38
CA ILE A 98 6.59 1.01 8.04
C ILE A 98 5.44 1.28 7.08
N GLU A 99 4.27 0.77 7.43
CA GLU A 99 2.99 1.10 6.83
C GLU A 99 2.12 1.83 7.86
N CYS A 100 1.88 3.12 7.63
CA CYS A 100 1.18 4.00 8.55
C CYS A 100 -0.25 4.24 8.06
N PRO A 101 -1.28 4.13 8.93
CA PRO A 101 -2.66 4.37 8.57
C PRO A 101 -2.84 5.82 8.10
N ARG A 102 -3.66 5.98 7.06
CA ARG A 102 -3.92 7.27 6.43
C ARG A 102 -4.97 8.06 7.21
N MET A 103 -4.67 9.31 7.50
CA MET A 103 -5.67 10.25 8.02
C MET A 103 -6.72 10.58 6.95
N GLN A 104 -7.95 10.86 7.37
CA GLN A 104 -8.96 11.43 6.49
C GLN A 104 -8.47 12.78 5.96
N SER A 105 -8.58 12.99 4.65
CA SER A 105 -8.10 14.23 4.02
C SER A 105 -9.00 14.63 2.87
N THR A 106 -9.14 15.93 2.63
CA THR A 106 -9.81 16.48 1.46
C THR A 106 -8.82 16.52 0.29
N GLY A 107 -9.08 15.70 -0.74
CA GLY A 107 -8.28 15.69 -1.95
C GLY A 107 -8.41 16.98 -2.77
N ASN A 108 -7.52 17.18 -3.74
CA ASN A 108 -7.41 18.40 -4.55
C ASN A 108 -8.67 18.81 -5.35
N GLN A 109 -9.71 17.97 -5.40
CA GLN A 109 -11.00 18.24 -6.06
C GLN A 109 -12.17 18.36 -5.06
N GLY A 110 -11.90 18.52 -3.76
CA GLY A 110 -12.93 18.61 -2.71
C GLY A 110 -13.56 17.26 -2.32
N HIS A 111 -13.08 16.15 -2.87
CA HIS A 111 -13.51 14.80 -2.50
C HIS A 111 -12.87 14.39 -1.15
N MET A 112 -13.66 13.89 -0.21
CA MET A 112 -13.16 13.35 1.05
C MET A 112 -12.52 11.97 0.82
N ILE A 113 -11.24 11.84 1.14
CA ILE A 113 -10.53 10.56 1.22
C ILE A 113 -10.80 9.99 2.61
N THR A 114 -11.50 8.87 2.69
CA THR A 114 -11.76 8.18 3.96
C THR A 114 -10.44 7.78 4.62
N GLY A 115 -10.26 8.14 5.88
CA GLY A 115 -9.11 7.72 6.68
C GLY A 115 -9.22 6.26 7.10
N GLU A 116 -8.08 5.67 7.43
CA GLU A 116 -7.97 4.36 8.07
C GLU A 116 -8.05 4.53 9.60
N PRO A 117 -8.49 3.50 10.35
CA PRO A 117 -8.47 3.53 11.81
C PRO A 117 -7.09 3.93 12.34
N TYR A 118 -7.07 4.79 13.36
CA TYR A 118 -5.86 5.33 13.99
C TYR A 118 -4.98 6.24 13.10
N GLY A 119 -5.42 6.60 11.90
CA GLY A 119 -4.69 7.52 11.03
C GLY A 119 -4.53 8.94 11.60
N GLU A 120 -5.56 9.45 12.29
CA GLU A 120 -5.50 10.76 12.96
C GLU A 120 -4.62 10.73 14.22
N GLU A 121 -4.65 9.65 15.00
CA GLU A 121 -3.77 9.49 16.16
C GLU A 121 -2.30 9.32 15.74
N ALA A 122 -2.02 8.60 14.65
CA ALA A 122 -0.68 8.50 14.08
C ALA A 122 -0.16 9.87 13.61
N TYR A 123 -1.03 10.66 12.96
CA TYR A 123 -0.71 12.05 12.59
C TYR A 123 -0.38 12.91 13.81
N ASN A 124 -1.25 12.91 14.83
CA ASN A 124 -1.06 13.70 16.04
C ASN A 124 0.21 13.29 16.79
N PHE A 125 0.46 11.99 16.90
CA PHE A 125 1.68 11.45 17.51
C PHE A 125 2.93 12.01 16.82
N THR A 126 3.04 11.85 15.50
CA THR A 126 4.19 12.37 14.75
C THR A 126 4.30 13.89 14.89
N ARG A 127 3.18 14.62 14.81
CA ARG A 127 3.15 16.07 14.97
C ARG A 127 3.68 16.53 16.32
N GLU A 128 3.21 15.96 17.42
CA GLU A 128 3.67 16.33 18.77
C GLU A 128 5.14 15.97 19.03
N HIS A 129 5.61 14.88 18.41
CA HIS A 129 6.96 14.40 18.62
C HIS A 129 8.01 15.16 17.83
N CYS A 130 7.71 15.64 16.62
CA CYS A 130 8.74 16.22 15.75
C CYS A 130 8.44 17.58 15.12
N LEU A 131 7.20 18.08 15.10
CA LEU A 131 6.90 19.35 14.43
C LEU A 131 7.72 20.51 15.02
N GLN A 132 8.42 21.25 14.16
CA GLN A 132 9.30 22.37 14.51
C GLN A 132 10.45 22.00 15.47
N LYS A 133 10.86 20.72 15.50
CA LYS A 133 12.04 20.28 16.24
C LYS A 133 13.21 20.00 15.30
N ASP A 134 14.41 20.13 15.87
CA ASP A 134 15.63 19.61 15.26
C ASP A 134 15.58 18.08 15.25
N VAL A 135 15.91 17.50 14.10
CA VAL A 135 15.91 16.06 13.85
C VAL A 135 17.14 15.68 13.06
N GLU A 136 17.46 14.40 13.07
CA GLU A 136 18.38 13.82 12.11
C GLU A 136 17.64 12.92 11.16
N ILE A 137 18.03 12.93 9.88
CA ILE A 137 17.45 12.05 8.87
C ILE A 137 18.53 11.23 8.18
N GLU A 138 18.15 10.05 7.71
CA GLU A 138 18.99 9.18 6.89
C GLU A 138 18.20 8.80 5.64
N VAL A 139 18.67 9.22 4.46
CA VAL A 139 17.96 9.02 3.20
C VAL A 139 18.44 7.76 2.51
N SER A 140 17.52 6.84 2.21
CA SER A 140 17.82 5.55 1.59
C SER A 140 17.47 5.50 0.11
N ALA A 141 16.33 6.09 -0.28
CA ALA A 141 15.83 6.04 -1.66
C ALA A 141 14.98 7.28 -1.99
N CYS A 142 14.48 7.36 -3.22
CA CYS A 142 13.41 8.28 -3.59
C CYS A 142 12.33 7.55 -4.40
N ASP A 143 11.08 7.98 -4.27
CA ASP A 143 9.96 7.47 -5.08
C ASP A 143 9.93 8.11 -6.48
N ARG A 144 8.97 7.67 -7.31
CA ARG A 144 8.79 8.18 -8.69
C ARG A 144 8.33 9.65 -8.75
N VAL A 145 7.81 10.20 -7.64
CA VAL A 145 7.27 11.57 -7.54
C VAL A 145 8.33 12.55 -7.01
N GLY A 146 9.42 12.04 -6.44
CA GLY A 146 10.50 12.83 -5.85
C GLY A 146 10.37 13.03 -4.34
N ASN A 147 9.63 12.17 -3.64
CA ASN A 147 9.72 12.08 -2.17
C ASN A 147 10.88 11.17 -1.80
N PHE A 148 11.66 11.57 -0.80
CA PHE A 148 12.74 10.76 -0.27
C PHE A 148 12.17 9.75 0.73
N ILE A 149 12.70 8.54 0.72
CA ILE A 149 12.37 7.46 1.65
C ILE A 149 13.55 7.29 2.58
N GLY A 150 13.32 7.33 3.88
CA GLY A 150 14.40 7.32 4.84
C GLY A 150 13.95 7.24 6.29
N TRP A 151 14.91 7.29 7.19
CA TRP A 151 14.69 7.21 8.63
C TRP A 151 14.78 8.61 9.24
N LEU A 152 14.02 8.85 10.30
CA LEU A 152 14.05 10.10 11.06
C LEU A 152 14.30 9.80 12.53
N PHE A 153 15.13 10.61 13.16
CA PHE A 153 15.58 10.45 14.53
C PHE A 153 15.40 11.75 15.31
N ILE A 154 14.89 11.61 16.53
CA ILE A 154 14.71 12.70 17.49
C ILE A 154 15.40 12.24 18.76
N ASP A 155 16.45 12.94 19.19
CA ASP A 155 17.26 12.52 20.34
C ASP A 155 17.71 11.04 20.24
N ASP A 156 18.23 10.66 19.07
CA ASP A 156 18.61 9.27 18.68
C ASP A 156 17.46 8.25 18.62
N LEU A 157 16.22 8.63 18.92
CA LEU A 157 15.07 7.75 18.83
C LEU A 157 14.52 7.70 17.40
N ASN A 158 14.49 6.51 16.82
CA ASN A 158 13.92 6.27 15.50
C ASN A 158 12.39 6.46 15.54
N LEU A 159 11.88 7.38 14.73
CA LEU A 159 10.45 7.70 14.68
C LEU A 159 9.62 6.53 14.10
N SER A 160 10.12 5.81 13.09
CA SER A 160 9.45 4.62 12.56
C SER A 160 9.24 3.57 13.65
N LEU A 161 10.29 3.33 14.46
CA LEU A 161 10.22 2.40 15.59
C LEU A 161 9.23 2.87 16.65
N SER A 162 9.22 4.17 16.95
CA SER A 162 8.32 4.76 17.94
C SER A 162 6.85 4.60 17.54
N LEU A 163 6.52 4.83 16.27
CA LEU A 163 5.16 4.61 15.73
C LEU A 163 4.73 3.14 15.83
N VAL A 164 5.62 2.20 15.49
CA VAL A 164 5.32 0.76 15.56
C VAL A 164 5.12 0.31 17.02
N LYS A 165 6.01 0.74 17.93
CA LYS A 165 5.93 0.44 19.36
C LYS A 165 4.63 0.91 19.99
N GLU A 166 4.14 2.06 19.53
CA GLU A 166 2.88 2.64 19.97
C GLU A 166 1.65 2.00 19.30
N GLY A 167 1.81 1.03 18.41
CA GLY A 167 0.73 0.41 17.65
C GLY A 167 0.06 1.38 16.66
N LEU A 168 0.77 2.43 16.24
CA LEU A 168 0.29 3.45 15.28
C LEU A 168 0.78 3.18 13.86
N SER A 169 1.59 2.15 13.63
CA SER A 169 2.02 1.70 12.30
C SER A 169 2.38 0.21 12.34
N GLY A 170 2.29 -0.45 11.20
CA GLY A 170 2.80 -1.82 10.99
C GLY A 170 4.17 -1.82 10.33
N VAL A 171 4.89 -2.94 10.41
CA VAL A 171 6.17 -3.15 9.74
C VAL A 171 5.93 -3.51 8.28
N HIS A 172 6.60 -2.80 7.38
CA HIS A 172 6.54 -3.05 5.95
C HIS A 172 7.73 -3.93 5.50
N PHE A 173 7.55 -4.79 4.49
CA PHE A 173 8.57 -5.73 4.02
C PHE A 173 9.90 -5.06 3.60
N SER A 174 9.84 -3.78 3.19
CA SER A 174 11.04 -3.00 2.87
C SER A 174 12.00 -2.81 4.06
N ALA A 175 11.55 -3.09 5.29
CA ALA A 175 12.39 -3.09 6.48
C ALA A 175 13.35 -4.28 6.55
N GLU A 176 13.13 -5.39 5.83
CA GLU A 176 13.92 -6.64 5.99
C GLU A 176 15.43 -6.46 5.82
N LYS A 177 15.84 -5.57 4.91
CA LYS A 177 17.26 -5.27 4.64
C LYS A 177 17.81 -4.15 5.53
N SER A 178 17.01 -3.60 6.44
CA SER A 178 17.37 -2.50 7.33
C SER A 178 18.07 -2.99 8.59
N PRO A 179 19.06 -2.25 9.13
CA PRO A 179 19.60 -2.54 10.47
C PRO A 179 18.55 -2.45 11.58
N PHE A 180 17.42 -1.77 11.34
CA PHE A 180 16.34 -1.60 12.32
C PHE A 180 15.30 -2.73 12.30
N TYR A 181 15.41 -3.70 11.38
CA TYR A 181 14.38 -4.73 11.18
C TYR A 181 14.03 -5.49 12.46
N SER A 182 15.04 -5.99 13.18
CA SER A 182 14.83 -6.77 14.40
C SER A 182 14.10 -5.96 15.49
N GLN A 183 14.43 -4.68 15.65
CA GLN A 183 13.77 -3.81 16.63
C GLN A 183 12.33 -3.50 16.23
N LEU A 184 12.08 -3.30 14.94
CA LEU A 184 10.74 -3.05 14.39
C LEU A 184 9.81 -4.25 14.61
N ILE A 185 10.29 -5.47 14.30
CA ILE A 185 9.52 -6.70 14.52
C ILE A 185 9.22 -6.91 16.01
N MET A 186 10.22 -6.78 16.88
CA MET A 186 10.00 -6.90 18.33
C MET A 186 8.98 -5.88 18.86
N ALA A 187 9.03 -4.64 18.37
CA ALA A 187 8.08 -3.61 18.74
C ALA A 187 6.66 -3.92 18.25
N GLU A 188 6.53 -4.44 17.03
CA GLU A 188 5.24 -4.82 16.45
C GLU A 188 4.62 -6.02 17.19
N GLU A 189 5.42 -7.04 17.50
CA GLU A 189 4.98 -8.19 18.29
C GLU A 189 4.47 -7.74 19.66
N SER A 190 5.22 -6.87 20.36
CA SER A 190 4.79 -6.31 21.64
C SER A 190 3.48 -5.53 21.53
N ALA A 191 3.28 -4.77 20.45
CA ALA A 191 2.05 -4.01 20.20
C ALA A 191 0.86 -4.93 19.88
N LYS A 192 1.09 -6.01 19.12
CA LYS A 192 0.11 -7.07 18.82
C LYS A 192 -0.33 -7.81 20.07
N THR A 193 0.61 -8.29 20.90
CA THR A 193 0.32 -8.99 22.16
C THR A 193 -0.47 -8.10 23.12
N SER A 194 -0.14 -6.81 23.16
CA SER A 194 -0.85 -5.84 23.99
C SER A 194 -2.19 -5.39 23.42
N LYS A 195 -2.52 -5.80 22.18
CA LYS A 195 -3.74 -5.41 21.44
C LYS A 195 -3.99 -3.91 21.47
N ILE A 196 -2.95 -3.12 21.20
CA ILE A 196 -3.06 -1.66 21.21
C ILE A 196 -3.38 -1.10 19.82
N LYS A 197 -4.25 -0.09 19.78
CA LYS A 197 -4.53 0.77 18.61
C LYS A 197 -4.82 -0.02 17.33
N ILE A 198 -4.00 0.03 16.27
CA ILE A 198 -4.27 -0.70 15.02
C ILE A 198 -4.41 -2.22 15.25
N TRP A 199 -3.89 -2.73 16.37
CA TRP A 199 -3.98 -4.11 16.82
C TRP A 199 -5.11 -4.38 17.83
N ALA A 200 -6.01 -3.43 18.12
CA ALA A 200 -7.08 -3.58 19.11
C ALA A 200 -8.04 -4.74 18.79
N ASN A 201 -8.31 -4.94 17.50
CA ASN A 201 -9.10 -6.06 16.98
C ASN A 201 -8.21 -7.12 16.33
N PHE A 202 -6.92 -7.13 16.66
CA PHE A 202 -6.03 -8.20 16.24
C PHE A 202 -6.45 -9.46 16.99
N GLU A 203 -7.24 -10.28 16.30
CA GLU A 203 -7.28 -11.70 16.59
C GLU A 203 -5.90 -12.21 16.24
N GLU A 204 -5.21 -12.82 17.21
CA GLU A 204 -4.16 -13.76 16.88
C GLU A 204 -4.79 -14.80 15.95
N THR A 205 -4.69 -14.58 14.64
CA THR A 205 -4.28 -15.67 13.76
C THR A 205 -3.08 -16.20 14.50
N LYS A 206 -3.25 -17.33 15.21
CA LYS A 206 -2.15 -18.04 15.85
C LYS A 206 -1.00 -17.90 14.87
N THR A 207 -0.05 -17.04 15.23
CA THR A 207 1.24 -17.10 14.59
C THR A 207 1.59 -18.54 14.83
N VAL A 208 1.73 -19.25 13.74
CA VAL A 208 2.58 -20.40 13.71
C VAL A 208 3.90 -19.79 14.18
N GLU A 209 4.13 -19.78 15.51
CA GLU A 209 5.41 -20.20 16.05
C GLU A 209 5.89 -21.23 15.05
N VAL A 210 7.17 -21.20 14.68
CA VAL A 210 7.78 -22.41 14.13
C VAL A 210 7.79 -23.48 15.25
N VAL A 211 6.63 -23.80 15.85
CA VAL A 211 6.18 -25.16 16.00
C VAL A 211 6.49 -25.79 14.68
N ASP A 212 7.40 -26.72 14.79
CA ASP A 212 7.61 -27.75 13.84
C ASP A 212 6.26 -28.40 13.54
N ASP A 213 5.47 -27.78 12.65
CA ASP A 213 4.18 -28.31 12.23
C ASP A 213 4.54 -29.47 11.32
N THR A 214 4.74 -30.61 11.97
CA THR A 214 4.94 -31.93 11.38
C THR A 214 3.68 -32.42 10.67
N SER A 215 2.60 -31.62 10.63
CA SER A 215 1.43 -31.99 9.85
C SER A 215 1.77 -32.04 8.37
N GLU A 216 1.39 -33.15 7.75
CA GLU A 216 1.50 -33.33 6.30
C GLU A 216 0.63 -32.29 5.59
N ARG A 217 1.07 -31.85 4.41
CA ARG A 217 0.28 -30.96 3.54
C ARG A 217 -1.11 -31.55 3.36
N GLN A 218 -2.15 -30.83 3.80
CA GLN A 218 -3.53 -31.22 3.58
C GLN A 218 -3.97 -30.75 2.19
N CYS A 219 -4.26 -31.70 1.32
CA CYS A 219 -4.83 -31.43 0.00
C CYS A 219 -6.37 -31.53 0.09
N LYS A 220 -7.06 -30.40 0.18
CA LYS A 220 -8.51 -30.30 0.06
C LYS A 220 -8.84 -29.56 -1.22
N TYR A 221 -8.91 -30.33 -2.31
CA TYR A 221 -9.17 -29.78 -3.62
C TYR A 221 -10.63 -29.40 -3.79
N GLU A 222 -10.86 -28.13 -4.09
CA GLU A 222 -12.15 -27.57 -4.45
C GLU A 222 -12.17 -27.33 -5.97
N LYS A 223 -13.26 -27.71 -6.64
CA LYS A 223 -13.43 -27.43 -8.07
C LYS A 223 -13.85 -25.98 -8.23
N VAL A 224 -13.08 -25.22 -8.99
CA VAL A 224 -13.34 -23.79 -9.23
C VAL A 224 -13.23 -23.47 -10.72
N VAL A 225 -13.95 -22.44 -11.15
CA VAL A 225 -13.82 -21.82 -12.48
C VAL A 225 -13.19 -20.45 -12.31
N ILE A 226 -12.15 -20.15 -13.08
CA ILE A 226 -11.50 -18.83 -13.04
C ILE A 226 -12.30 -17.85 -13.88
N THR A 227 -12.79 -16.77 -13.29
CA THR A 227 -13.68 -15.81 -13.95
C THR A 227 -13.01 -14.50 -14.32
N GLU A 228 -11.98 -14.08 -13.59
CA GLU A 228 -11.18 -12.90 -13.95
C GLU A 228 -9.72 -13.09 -13.52
N VAL A 229 -8.80 -12.50 -14.27
CA VAL A 229 -7.36 -12.59 -14.01
C VAL A 229 -6.69 -11.24 -14.26
N GLU A 230 -6.06 -10.71 -13.22
CA GLU A 230 -5.10 -9.60 -13.31
C GLU A 230 -3.67 -10.14 -13.35
N GLY A 231 -3.35 -11.17 -12.57
CA GLY A 231 -2.05 -11.84 -12.57
C GLY A 231 -1.97 -12.96 -11.53
N PRO A 232 -0.80 -13.61 -11.37
CA PRO A 232 -0.59 -14.68 -10.38
C PRO A 232 -0.91 -14.26 -8.94
N GLN A 233 -0.78 -12.97 -8.62
CA GLN A 233 -1.09 -12.40 -7.30
C GLN A 233 -2.48 -11.76 -7.22
N CYS A 234 -3.31 -11.89 -8.25
CA CYS A 234 -4.68 -11.42 -8.20
C CYS A 234 -5.54 -12.04 -9.31
N PHE A 235 -6.38 -13.00 -8.93
CA PHE A 235 -7.35 -13.61 -9.81
C PHE A 235 -8.62 -14.00 -9.03
N TRP A 236 -9.74 -14.08 -9.73
CA TRP A 236 -11.05 -14.36 -9.13
C TRP A 236 -11.58 -15.70 -9.62
N VAL A 237 -12.23 -16.40 -8.70
CA VAL A 237 -12.80 -17.72 -8.95
C VAL A 237 -14.24 -17.82 -8.45
N GLN A 238 -15.01 -18.67 -9.11
CA GLN A 238 -16.29 -19.19 -8.62
C GLN A 238 -16.13 -20.67 -8.23
N HIS A 239 -16.73 -21.08 -7.12
CA HIS A 239 -16.77 -22.50 -6.73
C HIS A 239 -17.82 -23.23 -7.59
N ALA A 240 -17.45 -24.38 -8.15
CA ALA A 240 -18.30 -25.13 -9.08
C ALA A 240 -19.63 -25.55 -8.44
N ASP A 241 -19.63 -25.82 -7.13
CA ASP A 241 -20.82 -26.23 -6.38
C ASP A 241 -21.87 -25.10 -6.26
N SER A 242 -21.46 -23.84 -6.44
CA SER A 242 -22.36 -22.67 -6.44
C SER A 242 -22.98 -22.36 -7.81
N GLY A 243 -22.57 -23.05 -8.87
CA GLY A 243 -22.93 -22.69 -10.26
C GLY A 243 -24.44 -22.59 -10.49
N THR A 244 -25.20 -23.61 -10.06
CA THR A 244 -26.67 -23.61 -10.19
C THR A 244 -27.35 -22.50 -9.41
N GLU A 245 -26.85 -22.17 -8.21
CA GLU A 245 -27.41 -21.07 -7.40
C GLU A 245 -27.18 -19.70 -8.05
N ILE A 246 -26.00 -19.50 -8.64
CA ILE A 246 -25.65 -18.28 -9.39
C ILE A 246 -26.56 -18.14 -10.60
N GLU A 247 -26.71 -19.19 -11.41
CA GLU A 247 -27.55 -19.17 -12.61
C GLU A 247 -29.00 -18.83 -12.28
N GLN A 248 -29.58 -19.51 -11.27
CA GLN A 248 -30.95 -19.24 -10.81
C GLN A 248 -31.12 -17.84 -10.22
N MET A 249 -30.10 -17.31 -9.53
CA MET A 249 -30.13 -15.95 -8.99
C MET A 249 -30.07 -14.91 -10.13
N MET A 250 -29.20 -15.11 -11.11
CA MET A 250 -29.06 -14.21 -12.26
C MET A 250 -30.33 -14.18 -13.11
N GLU A 251 -30.96 -15.33 -13.36
CA GLU A 251 -32.24 -15.40 -14.07
C GLU A 251 -33.32 -14.60 -13.33
N ARG A 252 -33.51 -14.87 -12.04
CA ARG A 252 -34.47 -14.13 -11.21
C ARG A 252 -34.19 -12.62 -11.17
N LEU A 253 -32.92 -12.21 -11.12
CA LEU A 253 -32.54 -10.80 -11.12
C LEU A 253 -32.93 -10.13 -12.44
N ARG A 254 -32.66 -10.79 -13.57
CA ARG A 254 -32.98 -10.30 -14.90
C ARG A 254 -34.48 -10.20 -15.11
N THR A 255 -35.25 -11.22 -14.75
CA THR A 255 -36.72 -11.19 -14.79
C THR A 255 -37.27 -10.05 -13.94
N ASN A 256 -36.79 -9.91 -12.70
CA ASN A 256 -37.28 -8.87 -11.79
C ASN A 256 -37.04 -7.45 -12.33
N LEU A 257 -35.86 -7.17 -12.90
CA LEU A 257 -35.52 -5.88 -13.47
C LEU A 257 -36.22 -5.60 -14.81
N ALA A 258 -36.60 -6.65 -15.56
CA ALA A 258 -37.40 -6.52 -16.76
C ALA A 258 -38.88 -6.21 -16.43
N ASP A 259 -39.45 -6.90 -15.44
CA ASP A 259 -40.84 -6.71 -15.01
C ASP A 259 -41.05 -5.38 -14.26
N ASN A 260 -40.01 -4.91 -13.56
CA ASN A 260 -40.04 -3.69 -12.77
C ASN A 260 -38.96 -2.72 -13.26
N PRO A 261 -39.07 -2.18 -14.49
CA PRO A 261 -38.04 -1.35 -15.08
C PRO A 261 -37.79 -0.12 -14.19
N PRO A 262 -36.60 -0.03 -13.58
CA PRO A 262 -36.35 1.03 -12.60
C PRO A 262 -36.19 2.38 -13.30
N VAL A 263 -36.83 3.40 -12.73
CA VAL A 263 -36.92 4.77 -13.29
C VAL A 263 -35.51 5.33 -13.49
N PRO A 264 -35.12 5.76 -14.71
CA PRO A 264 -33.82 6.38 -14.96
C PRO A 264 -33.56 7.56 -14.00
N GLY A 265 -32.40 7.58 -13.35
CA GLY A 265 -32.01 8.64 -12.40
C GLY A 265 -32.56 8.50 -10.98
N SER A 266 -33.40 7.49 -10.69
CA SER A 266 -33.91 7.23 -9.34
C SER A 266 -32.89 6.65 -8.37
N PHE A 267 -31.76 6.15 -8.88
CA PHE A 267 -30.69 5.57 -8.08
C PHE A 267 -29.49 6.52 -8.03
N THR A 268 -29.17 7.00 -6.82
CA THR A 268 -27.97 7.79 -6.55
C THR A 268 -26.92 6.87 -5.93
N PRO A 269 -25.93 6.39 -6.71
CA PRO A 269 -24.95 5.42 -6.22
C PRO A 269 -24.00 6.02 -5.19
N ARG A 270 -23.68 5.27 -4.13
CA ARG A 270 -22.60 5.58 -3.19
C ARG A 270 -21.50 4.53 -3.24
N ARG A 271 -20.26 4.94 -2.93
CA ARG A 271 -19.13 4.01 -2.80
C ARG A 271 -19.45 2.92 -1.77
N GLY A 272 -19.19 1.67 -2.15
CA GLY A 272 -19.45 0.48 -1.35
C GLY A 272 -20.88 -0.07 -1.47
N GLU A 273 -21.82 0.68 -2.06
CA GLU A 273 -23.22 0.25 -2.22
C GLU A 273 -23.35 -0.85 -3.27
N LEU A 274 -24.21 -1.84 -2.97
CA LEU A 274 -24.57 -2.87 -3.93
C LEU A 274 -25.59 -2.31 -4.94
N CYS A 275 -25.40 -2.63 -6.20
CA CYS A 275 -26.25 -2.21 -7.30
C CYS A 275 -26.43 -3.34 -8.31
N ALA A 276 -27.39 -3.17 -9.22
CA ALA A 276 -27.42 -3.91 -10.46
C ALA A 276 -26.71 -3.09 -11.54
N ALA A 277 -25.82 -3.71 -12.32
CA ALA A 277 -25.09 -3.07 -13.42
C ALA A 277 -25.33 -3.83 -14.73
N LEU A 278 -25.61 -3.08 -15.80
CA LEU A 278 -25.82 -3.62 -17.14
C LEU A 278 -24.47 -3.79 -17.84
N PHE A 279 -24.10 -5.03 -18.11
CA PHE A 279 -22.84 -5.36 -18.79
C PHE A 279 -22.97 -5.23 -20.32
N THR A 280 -21.87 -5.45 -21.04
CA THR A 280 -21.78 -5.30 -22.49
C THR A 280 -22.58 -6.35 -23.28
N ASP A 281 -22.91 -7.47 -22.65
CA ASP A 281 -23.80 -8.52 -23.17
C ASP A 281 -25.30 -8.18 -23.04
N ASN A 282 -25.62 -6.96 -22.58
CA ASN A 282 -26.97 -6.48 -22.28
C ASN A 282 -27.70 -7.23 -21.15
N ASN A 283 -26.99 -7.92 -20.27
CA ASN A 283 -27.55 -8.53 -19.08
C ASN A 283 -27.23 -7.73 -17.81
N TRP A 284 -28.14 -7.81 -16.84
CA TRP A 284 -27.96 -7.23 -15.51
C TRP A 284 -27.26 -8.20 -14.57
N TYR A 285 -26.30 -7.67 -13.81
CA TYR A 285 -25.51 -8.42 -12.84
C TYR A 285 -25.44 -7.68 -11.51
N ARG A 286 -25.20 -8.41 -10.42
CA ARG A 286 -24.90 -7.78 -9.13
C ARG A 286 -23.50 -7.17 -9.17
N ALA A 287 -23.41 -5.94 -8.70
CA ALA A 287 -22.17 -5.20 -8.66
C ALA A 287 -22.05 -4.39 -7.36
N ARG A 288 -20.83 -3.95 -7.06
CA ARG A 288 -20.52 -3.03 -5.97
C ARG A 288 -19.89 -1.78 -6.56
N VAL A 289 -20.37 -0.62 -6.16
CA VAL A 289 -19.77 0.65 -6.55
C VAL A 289 -18.39 0.80 -5.90
N LEU A 290 -17.35 0.90 -6.71
CA LEU A 290 -15.99 1.15 -6.24
C LEU A 290 -15.67 2.64 -6.17
N LYS A 291 -16.08 3.40 -7.21
CA LYS A 291 -15.78 4.82 -7.36
C LYS A 291 -16.81 5.49 -8.26
N THR A 292 -17.16 6.74 -7.97
CA THR A 292 -17.87 7.63 -8.91
C THR A 292 -16.83 8.39 -9.73
N SER A 293 -16.75 8.11 -11.02
CA SER A 293 -15.76 8.69 -11.93
C SER A 293 -16.40 9.85 -12.69
N GLY A 294 -16.21 11.08 -12.21
CA GLY A 294 -16.85 12.26 -12.81
C GLY A 294 -18.38 12.31 -12.62
N PRO A 295 -19.09 13.23 -13.31
CA PRO A 295 -20.52 13.46 -13.08
C PRO A 295 -21.45 12.41 -13.71
N LYS A 296 -20.94 11.54 -14.61
CA LYS A 296 -21.77 10.62 -15.41
C LYS A 296 -21.27 9.19 -15.48
N GLU A 297 -20.10 8.87 -14.95
CA GLU A 297 -19.54 7.51 -14.99
C GLU A 297 -19.30 6.96 -13.58
N ILE A 298 -19.29 5.64 -13.50
CA ILE A 298 -19.11 4.90 -12.27
C ILE A 298 -18.25 3.68 -12.52
N THR A 299 -17.33 3.41 -11.60
CA THR A 299 -16.53 2.19 -11.58
C THR A 299 -17.20 1.20 -10.66
N VAL A 300 -17.50 0.00 -11.17
CA VAL A 300 -18.12 -1.08 -10.38
C VAL A 300 -17.28 -2.35 -10.44
N LEU A 301 -17.38 -3.15 -9.38
CA LEU A 301 -16.90 -4.53 -9.33
C LEU A 301 -18.12 -5.46 -9.51
N TYR A 302 -18.09 -6.33 -10.50
CA TYR A 302 -19.09 -7.40 -10.63
C TYR A 302 -18.80 -8.47 -9.58
N ILE A 303 -19.54 -8.42 -8.46
CA ILE A 303 -19.20 -9.18 -7.23
C ILE A 303 -19.29 -10.70 -7.39
N ASP A 304 -19.92 -11.17 -8.47
CA ASP A 304 -20.05 -12.58 -8.78
C ASP A 304 -19.02 -13.05 -9.81
N PHE A 305 -18.31 -12.15 -10.50
CA PHE A 305 -17.33 -12.50 -11.55
C PHE A 305 -15.92 -11.95 -11.32
N GLY A 306 -15.76 -10.90 -10.50
CA GLY A 306 -14.46 -10.31 -10.15
C GLY A 306 -13.99 -9.20 -11.08
N ASN A 307 -14.57 -9.07 -12.28
CA ASN A 307 -14.18 -8.03 -13.24
C ASN A 307 -14.65 -6.64 -12.82
N ILE A 308 -13.86 -5.63 -13.20
CA ILE A 308 -14.12 -4.21 -12.94
C ILE A 308 -14.43 -3.50 -14.25
N GLU A 309 -15.45 -2.66 -14.26
CA GLU A 309 -15.82 -1.85 -15.43
C GLU A 309 -16.12 -0.41 -15.05
N VAL A 310 -15.80 0.52 -15.95
CA VAL A 310 -16.29 1.90 -15.93
C VAL A 310 -17.47 2.00 -16.88
N LEU A 311 -18.66 2.34 -16.36
CA LEU A 311 -19.88 2.47 -17.15
C LEU A 311 -20.66 3.75 -16.81
N PRO A 312 -21.55 4.22 -17.69
CA PRO A 312 -22.42 5.35 -17.40
C PRO A 312 -23.37 5.08 -16.23
N ILE A 313 -23.73 6.12 -15.46
CA ILE A 313 -24.75 6.04 -14.41
C ILE A 313 -26.12 5.55 -14.95
N SER A 314 -26.39 5.77 -16.25
CA SER A 314 -27.59 5.24 -16.90
C SER A 314 -27.62 3.72 -17.03
N LYS A 315 -26.51 3.01 -16.79
CA LYS A 315 -26.40 1.54 -16.81
C LYS A 315 -26.34 0.91 -15.42
N ILE A 316 -26.61 1.66 -14.35
CA ILE A 316 -26.74 1.13 -12.99
C ILE A 316 -28.15 1.34 -12.44
N ARG A 317 -28.58 0.45 -11.55
CA ARG A 317 -29.87 0.49 -10.85
C ARG A 317 -29.73 0.02 -9.41
N ALA A 318 -30.70 0.39 -8.57
CA ALA A 318 -30.78 -0.15 -7.21
C ALA A 318 -30.92 -1.68 -7.28
N LEU A 319 -30.16 -2.40 -6.45
CA LEU A 319 -30.30 -3.85 -6.35
C LEU A 319 -31.59 -4.16 -5.55
N PRO A 320 -32.53 -4.97 -6.07
CA PRO A 320 -33.70 -5.37 -5.29
C PRO A 320 -33.27 -6.17 -4.05
N ARG A 321 -33.95 -5.94 -2.92
CA ARG A 321 -33.51 -6.43 -1.59
C ARG A 321 -33.29 -7.94 -1.53
N ASP A 322 -34.11 -8.71 -2.25
CA ASP A 322 -34.04 -10.17 -2.27
C ASP A 322 -32.70 -10.69 -2.80
N PHE A 323 -32.02 -9.93 -3.67
CA PHE A 323 -30.74 -10.29 -4.28
C PHE A 323 -29.51 -9.83 -3.48
N ALA A 324 -29.69 -9.00 -2.45
CA ALA A 324 -28.60 -8.53 -1.59
C ALA A 324 -28.18 -9.56 -0.53
N SER A 325 -29.02 -10.56 -0.25
CA SER A 325 -28.82 -11.56 0.81
C SER A 325 -27.77 -12.63 0.47
N MET A 326 -27.68 -13.02 -0.81
CA MET A 326 -26.71 -14.02 -1.28
C MET A 326 -25.30 -13.43 -1.22
N LYS A 327 -24.32 -14.21 -0.74
CA LYS A 327 -22.92 -13.78 -0.70
C LYS A 327 -22.37 -13.53 -2.11
N PRO A 328 -21.41 -12.60 -2.29
CA PRO A 328 -20.61 -12.51 -3.51
C PRO A 328 -20.03 -13.87 -3.90
N GLN A 329 -20.05 -14.18 -5.19
CA GLN A 329 -19.68 -15.51 -5.68
C GLN A 329 -18.28 -15.56 -6.31
N ALA A 330 -17.70 -14.39 -6.63
CA ALA A 330 -16.29 -14.30 -6.98
C ALA A 330 -15.44 -14.11 -5.73
N VAL A 331 -14.45 -14.99 -5.55
CA VAL A 331 -13.46 -14.92 -4.47
C VAL A 331 -12.09 -14.66 -5.07
N GLU A 332 -11.38 -13.67 -4.52
CA GLU A 332 -10.03 -13.28 -4.92
C GLU A 332 -8.98 -14.20 -4.27
N TYR A 333 -7.99 -14.63 -5.04
CA TYR A 333 -6.89 -15.48 -4.60
C TYR A 333 -5.55 -15.08 -5.20
N ASN A 334 -4.48 -15.58 -4.56
CA ASN A 334 -3.08 -15.44 -4.98
C ASN A 334 -2.48 -16.84 -5.21
N LEU A 335 -1.52 -16.98 -6.13
CA LEU A 335 -0.78 -18.22 -6.30
C LEU A 335 0.27 -18.39 -5.20
N ALA A 336 0.22 -19.53 -4.51
CA ALA A 336 1.18 -19.91 -3.49
C ALA A 336 2.57 -20.21 -4.10
N LEU A 337 3.63 -19.78 -3.42
CA LEU A 337 5.04 -20.08 -3.75
C LEU A 337 5.52 -19.50 -5.10
N VAL A 338 4.76 -18.57 -5.67
CA VAL A 338 5.09 -17.89 -6.92
C VAL A 338 5.38 -16.43 -6.59
N ARG A 339 6.50 -15.91 -7.08
CA ARG A 339 6.88 -14.50 -6.99
C ARG A 339 7.02 -13.92 -8.40
N GLU A 340 6.43 -12.75 -8.62
CA GLU A 340 6.55 -12.03 -9.88
C GLU A 340 7.98 -11.46 -10.07
N PRO A 341 8.48 -11.32 -11.31
CA PRO A 341 9.70 -10.59 -11.57
C PRO A 341 9.51 -9.10 -11.24
N ASN A 342 10.62 -8.42 -10.90
CA ASN A 342 10.61 -6.97 -10.61
C ASN A 342 10.49 -6.11 -11.89
N ASP A 343 10.91 -6.65 -13.03
CA ASP A 343 10.82 -5.97 -14.31
C ASP A 343 9.38 -5.94 -14.83
N GLU A 344 8.92 -4.76 -15.24
CA GLU A 344 7.52 -4.51 -15.62
C GLU A 344 7.14 -5.19 -16.95
N GLU A 345 8.09 -5.33 -17.89
CA GLU A 345 7.84 -6.01 -19.17
C GLU A 345 7.70 -7.52 -18.96
N MET A 346 8.61 -8.10 -18.15
CA MET A 346 8.49 -9.51 -17.76
C MET A 346 7.22 -9.80 -16.95
N LYS A 347 6.82 -8.88 -16.08
CA LYS A 347 5.56 -9.00 -15.33
C LYS A 347 4.34 -8.93 -16.25
N TYR A 348 4.36 -8.04 -17.25
CA TYR A 348 3.31 -7.98 -18.26
C TYR A 348 3.17 -9.31 -19.01
N ASP A 349 4.29 -9.89 -19.46
CA ASP A 349 4.30 -11.18 -20.16
C ASP A 349 3.80 -12.33 -19.26
N LEU A 350 4.26 -12.38 -18.00
CA LEU A 350 3.77 -13.34 -17.00
C LEU A 350 2.25 -13.25 -16.84
N ASN A 351 1.71 -12.04 -16.68
CA ASN A 351 0.27 -11.83 -16.49
C ASN A 351 -0.53 -12.23 -17.72
N ALA A 352 -0.04 -11.90 -18.92
CA ALA A 352 -0.68 -12.30 -20.18
C ALA A 352 -0.70 -13.82 -20.37
N VAL A 353 0.44 -14.51 -20.13
CA VAL A 353 0.51 -15.98 -20.23
C VAL A 353 -0.37 -16.63 -19.17
N PHE A 354 -0.31 -16.16 -17.92
CA PHE A 354 -1.12 -16.69 -16.84
C PHE A 354 -2.61 -16.57 -17.16
N LYS A 355 -3.06 -15.38 -17.60
CA LYS A 355 -4.45 -15.14 -18.02
C LYS A 355 -4.87 -16.08 -19.13
N ASN A 356 -4.08 -16.23 -20.18
CA ASN A 356 -4.38 -17.13 -21.30
C ASN A 356 -4.44 -18.61 -20.87
N LYS A 357 -3.66 -19.01 -19.87
CA LYS A 357 -3.58 -20.40 -19.39
C LYS A 357 -4.77 -20.78 -18.50
N ILE A 358 -5.35 -19.83 -17.76
CA ILE A 358 -6.33 -20.17 -16.71
C ILE A 358 -7.72 -19.57 -16.89
N LEU A 359 -7.87 -18.43 -17.58
CA LEU A 359 -9.15 -17.72 -17.65
C LEU A 359 -10.23 -18.61 -18.28
N ASN A 360 -11.44 -18.60 -17.70
CA ASN A 360 -12.60 -19.38 -18.13
C ASN A 360 -12.41 -20.91 -18.12
N ASN A 361 -11.37 -21.41 -17.45
CA ASN A 361 -11.11 -22.84 -17.31
C ASN A 361 -11.35 -23.31 -15.86
N MET A 362 -11.59 -24.62 -15.71
CA MET A 362 -11.81 -25.26 -14.41
C MET A 362 -10.49 -25.79 -13.83
N PHE A 363 -10.28 -25.57 -12.54
CA PHE A 363 -9.11 -26.06 -11.81
C PHE A 363 -9.51 -26.72 -10.48
N LEU A 364 -8.61 -27.56 -9.98
CA LEU A 364 -8.61 -28.00 -8.60
C LEU A 364 -7.80 -27.00 -7.77
N LEU A 365 -8.48 -26.23 -6.93
CA LEU A 365 -7.89 -25.24 -6.03
C LEU A 365 -7.62 -25.89 -4.68
N ASN A 366 -6.41 -25.71 -4.14
CA ASN A 366 -6.08 -26.06 -2.76
C ASN A 366 -5.60 -24.83 -2.02
N LYS A 367 -6.19 -24.52 -0.86
CA LYS A 367 -5.76 -23.42 0.01
C LYS A 367 -4.53 -23.82 0.79
N GLU A 368 -3.44 -23.08 0.66
CA GLU A 368 -2.15 -23.41 1.26
C GLU A 368 -1.89 -22.60 2.54
N TYR A 369 -1.99 -21.28 2.44
CA TYR A 369 -1.72 -20.38 3.57
C TYR A 369 -2.41 -19.02 3.36
N LYS A 370 -2.36 -18.20 4.40
CA LYS A 370 -2.95 -16.86 4.42
C LYS A 370 -1.92 -15.86 4.93
N ILE A 371 -1.79 -14.73 4.26
CA ILE A 371 -0.92 -13.60 4.67
C ILE A 371 -1.78 -12.35 4.63
N ASN A 372 -1.81 -11.56 5.71
CA ASN A 372 -2.57 -10.30 5.77
C ASN A 372 -4.02 -10.41 5.27
N ASN A 373 -4.70 -11.49 5.68
CA ASN A 373 -6.06 -11.84 5.27
C ASN A 373 -6.26 -12.19 3.77
N GLN A 374 -5.19 -12.26 2.97
CA GLN A 374 -5.20 -12.75 1.59
C GLN A 374 -4.88 -14.25 1.54
N GLU A 375 -5.65 -15.01 0.77
CA GLU A 375 -5.49 -16.46 0.65
C GLU A 375 -4.57 -16.81 -0.53
N PHE A 376 -3.61 -17.70 -0.27
CA PHE A 376 -2.65 -18.23 -1.25
C PHE A 376 -2.98 -19.69 -1.54
N VAL A 377 -3.06 -20.03 -2.82
CA VAL A 377 -3.59 -21.30 -3.31
C VAL A 377 -2.69 -21.92 -4.37
N THR A 378 -2.73 -23.24 -4.50
CA THR A 378 -2.24 -23.92 -5.71
C THR A 378 -3.42 -24.25 -6.62
N LEU A 379 -3.23 -24.05 -7.93
CA LEU A 379 -4.17 -24.50 -8.96
C LEU A 379 -3.59 -25.72 -9.69
N THR A 380 -4.35 -26.81 -9.73
CA THR A 380 -3.98 -28.02 -10.46
C THR A 380 -4.98 -28.28 -11.58
N ASN A 381 -4.49 -28.49 -12.80
CA ASN A 381 -5.34 -28.87 -13.92
C ASN A 381 -5.96 -30.27 -13.65
N PRO A 382 -7.28 -30.43 -13.73
CA PRO A 382 -7.95 -31.68 -13.38
C PRO A 382 -7.59 -32.84 -14.30
N GLU A 383 -7.22 -32.56 -15.55
CA GLU A 383 -6.88 -33.56 -16.58
C GLU A 383 -5.38 -33.87 -16.60
N SER A 384 -4.54 -32.86 -16.83
CA SER A 384 -3.08 -33.06 -16.94
C SER A 384 -2.38 -33.26 -15.61
N LYS A 385 -3.06 -32.95 -14.49
CA LYS A 385 -2.48 -32.88 -13.14
C LYS A 385 -1.33 -31.87 -13.01
N GLU A 386 -1.20 -30.97 -13.98
CA GLU A 386 -0.19 -29.91 -13.95
C GLU A 386 -0.51 -28.90 -12.84
N ASP A 387 0.49 -28.59 -12.02
CA ASP A 387 0.47 -27.45 -11.10
C ASP A 387 0.83 -26.18 -11.88
N ILE A 388 -0.10 -25.22 -11.91
CA ILE A 388 0.05 -23.99 -12.70
C ILE A 388 1.17 -23.10 -12.15
N GLY A 389 1.30 -22.97 -10.82
CA GLY A 389 2.36 -22.15 -10.21
C GLY A 389 3.73 -22.71 -10.55
N ARG A 390 3.88 -24.04 -10.43
CA ARG A 390 5.08 -24.75 -10.86
C ARG A 390 5.38 -24.54 -12.35
N ALA A 391 4.37 -24.65 -13.21
CA ALA A 391 4.55 -24.58 -14.66
C ALA A 391 5.06 -23.20 -15.09
N LEU A 392 4.52 -22.11 -14.52
CA LEU A 392 5.03 -20.75 -14.78
C LEU A 392 6.52 -20.61 -14.43
N ILE A 393 6.94 -21.23 -13.32
CA ILE A 393 8.34 -21.23 -12.89
C ILE A 393 9.21 -22.08 -13.81
N ALA A 394 8.71 -23.24 -14.23
CA ALA A 394 9.39 -24.13 -15.18
C ALA A 394 9.57 -23.50 -16.56
N GLU A 395 8.61 -22.66 -16.98
CA GLU A 395 8.68 -21.86 -18.21
C GLU A 395 9.61 -20.64 -18.04
N GLY A 396 10.08 -20.32 -16.83
CA GLY A 396 10.93 -19.15 -16.57
C GLY A 396 10.18 -17.82 -16.64
N LEU A 397 8.87 -17.83 -16.34
CA LEU A 397 8.01 -16.64 -16.29
C LEU A 397 7.83 -16.08 -14.88
N ALA A 398 8.01 -16.92 -13.85
CA ALA A 398 7.97 -16.51 -12.46
C ALA A 398 9.14 -17.08 -11.64
N LEU A 399 9.33 -16.53 -10.43
CA LEU A 399 10.33 -16.96 -9.46
C LEU A 399 9.65 -17.77 -8.34
N VAL A 400 10.43 -18.62 -7.66
CA VAL A 400 9.96 -19.32 -6.47
C VAL A 400 9.91 -18.35 -5.29
N ASP A 401 8.76 -18.26 -4.63
CA ASP A 401 8.66 -17.66 -3.30
C ASP A 401 8.93 -18.72 -2.23
N LYS A 402 10.01 -18.53 -1.47
CA LYS A 402 10.52 -19.56 -0.55
C LYS A 402 9.77 -19.49 0.78
N ARG A 403 9.27 -20.65 1.20
CA ARG A 403 8.61 -20.85 2.49
C ARG A 403 9.37 -21.91 3.28
N ASN A 404 9.56 -21.69 4.58
CA ASN A 404 10.43 -22.53 5.42
C ASN A 404 9.66 -23.63 6.16
N GLU A 405 8.33 -23.61 6.12
CA GLU A 405 7.49 -24.61 6.79
C GLU A 405 7.71 -26.01 6.22
N LYS A 406 7.84 -27.01 7.12
CA LYS A 406 8.12 -28.40 6.75
C LYS A 406 7.15 -28.97 5.73
N ARG A 407 5.85 -28.70 5.89
CA ARG A 407 4.78 -29.14 4.98
C ARG A 407 4.99 -28.71 3.52
N PHE A 408 5.74 -27.64 3.28
CA PHE A 408 6.05 -27.14 1.94
C PHE A 408 7.43 -27.54 1.42
N GLN A 409 8.32 -28.12 2.23
CA GLN A 409 9.70 -28.42 1.82
C GLN A 409 9.79 -29.24 0.53
N LYS A 410 8.92 -30.26 0.38
CA LYS A 410 8.88 -31.08 -0.84
C LYS A 410 8.45 -30.25 -2.06
N MET A 411 7.45 -29.39 -1.91
CA MET A 411 6.91 -28.55 -2.98
C MET A 411 7.88 -27.43 -3.36
N VAL A 412 8.46 -26.75 -2.37
CA VAL A 412 9.50 -25.73 -2.57
C VAL A 412 10.73 -26.33 -3.25
N LYS A 413 11.18 -27.53 -2.82
CA LYS A 413 12.30 -28.22 -3.48
C LYS A 413 11.98 -28.54 -4.94
N ASP A 414 10.77 -29.00 -5.22
CA ASP A 414 10.32 -29.28 -6.57
C ASP A 414 10.32 -27.99 -7.42
N TYR A 415 9.70 -26.92 -6.93
CA TYR A 415 9.63 -25.60 -7.57
C TYR A 415 11.02 -25.02 -7.85
N LEU A 416 11.95 -25.11 -6.89
CA LEU A 416 13.35 -24.71 -7.09
C LEU A 416 14.04 -25.54 -8.18
N GLY A 417 13.78 -26.84 -8.24
CA GLY A 417 14.29 -27.70 -9.33
C GLY A 417 13.77 -27.29 -10.71
N ALA A 418 12.52 -26.84 -10.81
CA ALA A 418 11.97 -26.29 -12.04
C ALA A 418 12.63 -24.95 -12.40
N GLN A 419 12.81 -24.06 -11.43
CA GLN A 419 13.49 -22.77 -11.65
C GLN A 419 14.94 -22.98 -12.11
N ASP A 420 15.67 -23.89 -11.48
CA ASP A 420 17.06 -24.21 -11.86
C ASP A 420 17.14 -24.76 -13.28
N THR A 421 16.13 -25.54 -13.70
CA THR A 421 16.03 -26.06 -15.07
C THR A 421 15.75 -24.93 -16.07
N ALA A 422 14.81 -24.03 -15.75
CA ALA A 422 14.52 -22.85 -16.57
C ALA A 422 15.73 -21.93 -16.71
N LYS A 423 16.48 -21.71 -15.61
CA LYS A 423 17.72 -20.94 -15.58
C LYS A 423 18.80 -21.57 -16.44
N LYS A 424 19.04 -22.89 -16.32
CA LYS A 424 20.02 -23.63 -17.14
C LYS A 424 19.69 -23.56 -18.63
N ASN A 425 18.40 -23.63 -18.97
CA ASN A 425 17.91 -23.61 -20.34
C ASN A 425 17.70 -22.19 -20.90
N ARG A 426 18.01 -21.13 -20.12
CA ARG A 426 17.90 -19.73 -20.55
C ARG A 426 16.49 -19.35 -21.03
N LEU A 427 15.46 -19.88 -20.38
CA LEU A 427 14.06 -19.65 -20.76
C LEU A 427 13.58 -18.26 -20.29
N ASN A 428 12.82 -17.56 -21.13
CA ASN A 428 12.14 -16.29 -20.81
C ASN A 428 13.02 -15.30 -20.04
N MET A 429 12.74 -15.05 -18.75
CA MET A 429 13.49 -14.07 -17.95
C MET A 429 14.99 -14.39 -17.88
N TRP A 430 15.38 -15.65 -18.05
CA TRP A 430 16.77 -16.12 -17.94
C TRP A 430 17.58 -15.96 -19.24
N ARG A 431 16.96 -15.47 -20.33
CA ARG A 431 17.56 -15.43 -21.68
C ARG A 431 18.87 -14.64 -21.77
N TYR A 432 19.03 -13.61 -20.93
CA TYR A 432 20.20 -12.72 -20.96
C TYR A 432 21.11 -12.86 -19.73
N GLY A 433 20.77 -13.68 -18.76
CA GLY A 433 21.48 -13.66 -17.48
C GLY A 433 20.66 -14.29 -16.37
N ASP A 434 21.26 -14.37 -15.19
CA ASP A 434 20.49 -14.53 -13.97
C ASP A 434 19.98 -13.14 -13.54
N ILE A 435 18.67 -12.92 -13.64
CA ILE A 435 18.04 -11.65 -13.24
C ILE A 435 18.07 -11.40 -11.72
N THR A 436 18.43 -12.42 -10.93
CA THR A 436 18.62 -12.34 -9.49
C THR A 436 20.09 -12.08 -9.10
N GLU A 437 21.02 -12.11 -10.06
CA GLU A 437 22.44 -11.79 -9.82
C GLU A 437 22.72 -10.28 -9.81
N ASP A 438 21.91 -9.42 -10.45
CA ASP A 438 22.03 -7.95 -10.29
C ASP A 438 21.69 -7.48 -8.85
N ASP A 439 21.02 -8.33 -8.06
CA ASP A 439 20.85 -8.15 -6.61
C ASP A 439 22.08 -8.61 -5.79
N ALA A 440 23.15 -9.10 -6.45
CA ALA A 440 24.33 -9.69 -5.83
C ALA A 440 25.66 -9.17 -6.42
N LYS A 441 26.27 -8.19 -5.73
CA LYS A 441 27.67 -7.76 -5.88
C LYS A 441 28.10 -7.27 -7.27
N GLU A 442 27.54 -6.15 -7.72
CA GLU A 442 28.31 -5.24 -8.57
C GLU A 442 29.27 -4.41 -7.70
N PHE A 443 30.52 -4.28 -8.16
CA PHE A 443 31.70 -3.72 -7.48
C PHE A 443 32.48 -4.66 -6.57
N GLY A 444 33.35 -5.44 -7.21
CA GLY A 444 34.48 -6.09 -6.58
C GLY A 444 35.39 -5.10 -5.86
N TYR A 445 35.53 -5.28 -4.56
CA TYR A 445 36.76 -4.97 -3.83
C TYR A 445 37.29 -6.27 -3.24
N PRO A 446 38.56 -6.66 -3.50
CA PRO A 446 39.17 -7.77 -2.79
C PRO A 446 39.41 -7.34 -1.34
N THR A 447 38.84 -8.10 -0.40
CA THR A 447 39.13 -7.96 1.01
C THR A 447 40.60 -8.29 1.27
N LYS A 448 41.34 -7.32 1.80
CA LYS A 448 42.52 -7.55 2.63
C LYS A 448 42.24 -7.01 4.02
#